data_AF-A0A955WIL5-F1
#
_entry.id   AF-A0A955WIL5-F1
#
_cell.length_a   1.000
_cell.length_b   1.000
_cell.length_c   1.000
_cell.angle_alpha   90.00
_cell.angle_beta   90.00
_cell.angle_gamma   90.00
#
_symmetry.space_group_name_H-M   'P 1'
#
loop_
_entity.id
_entity.type
_entity.pdbx_description
1 polymer ?
#
loop_
_entity_poly.entity_id
_entity_poly.type
_entity_poly.pdbx_seq_one_letter_code
_entity_poly.pdbx_strand_id
1 'polypeptide(L)'
;MFDPRSPMALLSACVLAFTLGAVGCTPSYVRGTNIAYTSEKQALADVVERYRQAVESRDAATLQALASNDYYENASTTTDPSDDYGTQGLAQVLTDLRNAVKEVRYDVDIKSIETLGETATVDYEYRGQYLFTVGERDRWETVSDQNRLTLRKEAGQWRILSGM
;
A
#
# COMPACT_ATOMS: atom_id res chain seq x y z
N MET A 1 -52.79 58.15 49.72
CA MET A 1 -52.55 58.24 48.27
C MET A 1 -51.76 56.99 47.87
N PHE A 2 -52.41 56.11 47.09
CA PHE A 2 -51.91 55.04 46.19
C PHE A 2 -50.46 54.51 46.31
N ASP A 3 -50.32 53.24 46.76
CA ASP A 3 -49.79 52.01 46.10
C ASP A 3 -48.80 52.11 44.88
N PRO A 4 -48.22 50.98 44.38
CA PRO A 4 -47.07 50.17 44.79
C PRO A 4 -45.90 50.21 43.74
N ARG A 5 -44.80 49.46 43.95
CA ARG A 5 -44.04 48.64 42.94
C ARG A 5 -42.56 48.45 43.31
N SER A 6 -42.18 47.22 43.65
CA SER A 6 -40.89 46.64 43.24
C SER A 6 -40.99 46.31 41.73
N PRO A 7 -39.92 46.32 40.90
CA PRO A 7 -39.04 45.14 40.84
C PRO A 7 -37.60 45.35 40.28
N MET A 8 -36.80 44.28 40.34
CA MET A 8 -35.72 43.91 39.41
C MET A 8 -34.46 44.79 39.32
N ALA A 9 -33.38 44.29 39.91
CA ALA A 9 -32.08 44.30 39.24
C ALA A 9 -31.52 42.87 39.30
N LEU A 10 -31.73 42.12 38.21
CA LEU A 10 -31.07 40.85 37.96
C LEU A 10 -29.55 41.09 37.94
N LEU A 11 -28.83 40.60 38.94
CA LEU A 11 -27.40 40.37 38.84
C LEU A 11 -27.18 39.12 37.97
N SER A 12 -27.17 39.36 36.66
CA SER A 12 -26.75 38.42 35.65
C SER A 12 -25.23 38.24 35.76
N ALA A 13 -24.80 37.29 36.59
CA ALA A 13 -23.41 36.88 36.64
C ALA A 13 -23.10 36.06 35.38
N CYS A 14 -22.42 36.70 34.42
CA CYS A 14 -21.85 36.09 33.23
C CYS A 14 -21.01 34.85 33.62
N VAL A 15 -21.58 33.66 33.41
CA VAL A 15 -20.81 32.42 33.33
C VAL A 15 -20.05 32.49 32.01
N LEU A 16 -18.80 32.94 32.07
CA LEU A 16 -17.87 32.89 30.95
C LEU A 16 -17.52 31.40 30.73
N ALA A 17 -18.33 30.73 29.91
CA ALA A 17 -18.10 29.37 29.47
C ALA A 17 -16.82 29.34 28.64
N PHE A 18 -15.71 28.96 29.28
CA PHE A 18 -14.45 28.65 28.63
C PHE A 18 -14.60 27.29 27.94
N THR A 19 -15.27 27.28 26.78
CA THR A 19 -15.30 26.12 25.89
C THR A 19 -13.93 26.00 25.25
N LEU A 20 -13.04 25.22 25.86
CA LEU A 20 -11.85 24.72 25.19
C LEU A 20 -12.32 24.00 23.92
N GLY A 21 -12.08 24.60 22.77
CA GLY A 21 -12.24 23.95 21.49
C GLY A 21 -11.34 22.72 21.47
N ALA A 22 -11.93 21.56 21.67
CA ALA A 22 -11.30 20.30 21.32
C ALA A 22 -11.07 20.35 19.81
N VAL A 23 -9.85 20.70 19.40
CA VAL A 23 -9.40 20.49 18.03
C VAL A 23 -9.37 18.98 17.86
N GLY A 24 -10.48 18.41 17.40
CA GLY A 24 -10.57 17.00 17.11
C GLY A 24 -9.58 16.70 16.00
N CYS A 25 -8.43 16.13 16.34
CA CYS A 25 -7.54 15.52 15.37
C CYS A 25 -8.32 14.39 14.70
N THR A 26 -8.96 14.69 13.56
CA THR A 26 -9.58 13.66 12.73
C THR A 26 -8.47 12.70 12.31
N PRO A 27 -8.57 11.39 12.61
CA PRO A 27 -7.63 10.41 12.11
C PRO A 27 -7.60 10.48 10.59
N SER A 28 -6.40 10.68 10.04
CA SER A 28 -6.16 10.57 8.60
C SER A 28 -5.56 9.20 8.32
N TYR A 29 -5.95 8.61 7.19
CA TYR A 29 -5.51 7.27 6.78
C TYR A 29 -4.82 7.30 5.43
N VAL A 30 -3.90 6.37 5.21
CA VAL A 30 -3.36 6.10 3.88
C VAL A 30 -4.50 5.70 2.95
N ARG A 31 -4.53 6.28 1.75
CA ARG A 31 -5.62 6.11 0.78
C ARG A 31 -5.92 4.63 0.53
N GLY A 32 -7.19 4.25 0.68
CA GLY A 32 -7.65 2.88 0.46
C GLY A 32 -7.38 1.91 1.61
N THR A 33 -6.92 2.38 2.78
CA THR A 33 -6.57 1.53 3.92
C THR A 33 -7.11 2.10 5.24
N ASN A 34 -6.99 1.31 6.32
CA ASN A 34 -7.19 1.77 7.70
C ASN A 34 -5.87 2.09 8.42
N ILE A 35 -4.77 2.28 7.69
CA ILE A 35 -3.44 2.54 8.24
C ILE A 35 -3.29 4.03 8.52
N ALA A 36 -2.84 4.37 9.73
CA ALA A 36 -2.62 5.76 10.13
C ALA A 36 -1.70 6.49 9.13
N TYR A 37 -2.13 7.67 8.69
CA TYR A 37 -1.46 8.43 7.65
C TYR A 37 -0.12 9.01 8.12
N THR A 38 0.89 8.81 7.29
CA THR A 38 2.05 9.70 7.17
C THR A 38 2.34 9.88 5.68
N SER A 39 3.03 10.95 5.30
CA SER A 39 3.45 11.14 3.90
C SER A 39 4.32 9.97 3.39
N GLU A 40 5.15 9.41 4.27
CA GLU A 40 6.01 8.28 3.96
C GLU A 40 5.22 6.98 3.71
N LYS A 41 4.25 6.65 4.56
CA LYS A 41 3.38 5.48 4.37
C LYS A 41 2.50 5.63 3.12
N GLN A 42 2.06 6.85 2.83
CA GLN A 42 1.35 7.12 1.57
C GLN A 42 2.24 6.88 0.36
N ALA A 43 3.50 7.32 0.39
CA ALA A 43 4.45 7.07 -0.70
C ALA A 43 4.73 5.57 -0.90
N LEU A 44 4.82 4.78 0.17
CA LEU A 44 4.96 3.32 0.09
C LEU A 44 3.72 2.66 -0.52
N ALA A 45 2.51 3.09 -0.13
CA ALA A 45 1.28 2.61 -0.75
C ALA A 45 1.18 3.00 -2.24
N ASP A 46 1.67 4.18 -2.62
CA ASP A 46 1.71 4.60 -4.02
C ASP A 46 2.70 3.73 -4.85
N VAL A 47 3.80 3.24 -4.25
CA VAL A 47 4.70 2.25 -4.88
C VAL A 47 3.98 0.92 -5.08
N VAL A 48 3.24 0.43 -4.08
CA VAL A 48 2.48 -0.82 -4.16
C VAL A 48 1.40 -0.73 -5.24
N GLU A 49 0.69 0.39 -5.34
CA GLU A 49 -0.30 0.60 -6.40
C GLU A 49 0.36 0.62 -7.78
N ARG A 50 1.52 1.26 -7.92
CA ARG A 50 2.27 1.24 -9.19
C ARG A 50 2.76 -0.17 -9.56
N TYR A 51 3.20 -0.95 -8.57
CA TYR A 51 3.53 -2.37 -8.76
C TYR A 51 2.31 -3.16 -9.22
N ARG A 52 1.16 -3.03 -8.54
CA ARG A 52 -0.10 -3.69 -8.90
C ARG A 52 -0.52 -3.40 -10.35
N GLN A 53 -0.49 -2.13 -10.75
CA GLN A 53 -0.81 -1.70 -12.12
C GLN A 53 0.18 -2.28 -13.15
N ALA A 54 1.46 -2.34 -12.81
CA ALA A 54 2.49 -2.88 -13.70
C ALA A 54 2.36 -4.40 -13.87
N VAL A 55 1.98 -5.14 -12.81
CA VAL A 55 1.64 -6.57 -12.90
C VAL A 55 0.41 -6.77 -13.80
N GLU A 56 -0.66 -6.02 -13.57
CA GLU A 56 -1.91 -6.13 -14.33
C GLU A 56 -1.72 -5.83 -15.82
N SER A 57 -0.92 -4.81 -16.14
CA SER A 57 -0.59 -4.42 -17.52
C SER A 57 0.55 -5.23 -18.13
N ARG A 58 1.20 -6.13 -17.37
CA ARG A 58 2.43 -6.85 -17.76
C ARG A 58 3.54 -5.91 -18.23
N ASP A 59 3.65 -4.74 -17.60
CA ASP A 59 4.68 -3.73 -17.88
C ASP A 59 6.00 -4.10 -17.19
N ALA A 60 6.78 -4.94 -17.88
CA ALA A 60 8.09 -5.36 -17.42
C ALA A 60 9.06 -4.20 -17.18
N ALA A 61 8.96 -3.11 -17.95
CA ALA A 61 9.85 -1.96 -17.79
C ALA A 61 9.55 -1.20 -16.49
N THR A 62 8.27 -1.01 -16.16
CA THR A 62 7.90 -0.41 -14.87
C THR A 62 8.28 -1.33 -13.70
N LEU A 63 8.06 -2.65 -13.80
CA LEU A 63 8.45 -3.59 -12.75
C LEU A 63 9.97 -3.57 -12.50
N GLN A 64 10.78 -3.59 -13.56
CA GLN A 64 12.24 -3.42 -13.46
C GLN A 64 12.63 -2.07 -12.86
N ALA A 65 11.92 -1.00 -13.21
CA ALA A 65 12.18 0.33 -12.65
C ALA A 65 11.74 0.45 -11.19
N LEU A 66 10.85 -0.39 -10.68
CA LEU A 66 10.49 -0.42 -9.27
C LEU A 66 11.50 -1.20 -8.43
N ALA A 67 12.22 -2.15 -9.04
CA ALA A 67 13.24 -2.94 -8.38
C ALA A 67 14.45 -2.09 -7.95
N SER A 68 15.04 -2.48 -6.83
CA SER A 68 16.35 -2.04 -6.35
C SER A 68 17.45 -2.61 -7.24
N ASN A 69 18.59 -1.92 -7.31
CA ASN A 69 19.79 -2.48 -7.91
C ASN A 69 20.31 -3.71 -7.14
N ASP A 70 19.98 -3.82 -5.85
CA ASP A 70 20.31 -4.93 -4.96
C ASP A 70 19.14 -5.93 -4.84
N TYR A 71 18.17 -5.90 -5.78
CA TYR A 71 17.00 -6.78 -5.74
C TYR A 71 17.39 -8.26 -5.74
N TYR A 72 16.76 -9.02 -4.85
CA TYR A 72 16.91 -10.46 -4.73
C TYR A 72 15.59 -11.11 -4.31
N GLU A 73 15.21 -12.17 -5.02
CA GLU A 73 14.06 -13.01 -4.72
C GLU A 73 14.54 -14.40 -4.35
N ASN A 74 13.92 -14.98 -3.33
CA ASN A 74 14.15 -16.36 -2.91
C ASN A 74 12.85 -17.17 -2.84
N ALA A 75 11.76 -16.67 -3.42
CA ALA A 75 10.46 -17.34 -3.49
C ALA A 75 9.93 -17.84 -2.13
N SER A 76 10.34 -17.19 -1.03
CA SER A 76 10.09 -17.64 0.34
C SER A 76 10.61 -19.05 0.69
N THR A 77 11.55 -19.60 -0.09
CA THR A 77 12.26 -20.84 0.21
C THR A 77 13.58 -20.51 0.92
N THR A 78 13.91 -21.27 1.97
CA THR A 78 15.18 -21.10 2.71
C THR A 78 16.16 -22.25 2.47
N THR A 79 15.70 -23.32 1.82
CA THR A 79 16.45 -24.58 1.67
C THR A 79 16.70 -24.98 0.22
N ASP A 80 16.04 -24.33 -0.74
CA ASP A 80 16.16 -24.61 -2.16
C ASP A 80 16.52 -23.31 -2.88
N PRO A 81 17.78 -23.10 -3.29
CA PRO A 81 18.19 -21.88 -3.98
C PRO A 81 17.94 -21.95 -5.49
N SER A 82 17.27 -22.99 -6.00
CA SER A 82 17.15 -23.20 -7.45
C SER A 82 16.16 -22.25 -8.13
N ASP A 83 15.25 -21.64 -7.36
CA ASP A 83 14.31 -20.61 -7.79
C ASP A 83 14.74 -19.20 -7.36
N ASP A 84 15.91 -19.04 -6.74
CA ASP A 84 16.47 -17.75 -6.37
C ASP A 84 16.92 -16.96 -7.61
N TYR A 85 16.63 -15.65 -7.62
CA TYR A 85 17.11 -14.77 -8.68
C TYR A 85 17.31 -13.32 -8.23
N GLY A 86 18.31 -12.66 -8.82
CA GLY A 86 18.52 -11.22 -8.68
C GLY A 86 17.94 -10.42 -9.85
N THR A 87 18.32 -9.14 -9.97
CA THR A 87 17.84 -8.21 -11.01
C THR A 87 17.93 -8.75 -12.44
N GLN A 88 18.96 -9.54 -12.77
CA GLN A 88 19.08 -10.16 -14.10
C GLN A 88 18.01 -11.24 -14.34
N GLY A 89 17.74 -12.09 -13.36
CA GLY A 89 16.71 -13.12 -13.47
C GLY A 89 15.30 -12.51 -13.45
N LEU A 90 15.10 -11.40 -12.75
CA LEU A 90 13.82 -10.67 -12.76
C LEU A 90 13.42 -10.28 -14.20
N ALA A 91 14.36 -9.79 -15.01
CA ALA A 91 14.07 -9.43 -16.40
C ALA A 91 13.58 -10.62 -17.24
N GLN A 92 14.13 -11.82 -16.98
CA GLN A 92 13.74 -13.05 -17.63
C GLN A 92 12.34 -13.50 -17.16
N VAL A 93 12.09 -13.55 -15.85
CA VAL A 93 10.79 -13.90 -15.25
C VAL A 93 9.67 -13.01 -15.81
N LEU A 94 9.90 -11.70 -15.86
CA LEU A 94 8.92 -10.75 -16.40
C LEU A 94 8.67 -10.93 -17.90
N THR A 95 9.70 -11.32 -18.65
CA THR A 95 9.58 -11.65 -20.07
C THR A 95 8.76 -12.92 -20.28
N ASP A 96 8.99 -13.94 -19.47
CA ASP A 96 8.26 -15.21 -19.55
C ASP A 96 6.80 -15.03 -19.16
N LEU A 97 6.53 -14.27 -18.08
CA LEU A 97 5.17 -13.90 -17.68
C LEU A 97 4.42 -13.21 -18.82
N ARG A 98 5.04 -12.21 -19.46
CA ARG A 98 4.43 -11.46 -20.57
C ARG A 98 4.10 -12.36 -21.77
N ASN A 99 4.96 -13.35 -22.05
CA ASN A 99 4.79 -14.25 -23.19
C ASN A 99 3.76 -15.36 -22.91
N ALA A 100 3.68 -15.84 -21.67
CA ALA A 100 2.79 -16.93 -21.28
C ALA A 100 1.35 -16.47 -20.99
N VAL A 101 1.19 -15.29 -20.37
CA VAL A 101 -0.10 -14.78 -19.91
C VAL A 101 -0.72 -13.85 -20.95
N LYS A 102 -1.99 -14.09 -21.31
CA LYS A 102 -2.79 -13.25 -22.23
C LYS A 102 -3.47 -12.06 -21.57
N GLU A 103 -3.90 -12.21 -20.34
CA GLU A 103 -4.56 -11.16 -19.53
C GLU A 103 -4.30 -11.42 -18.05
N VAL A 104 -4.10 -10.35 -17.28
CA VAL A 104 -3.94 -10.39 -15.83
C VAL A 104 -5.03 -9.53 -15.21
N ARG A 105 -5.60 -9.99 -14.11
CA ARG A 105 -6.36 -9.16 -13.16
C ARG A 105 -5.68 -9.31 -11.81
N TYR A 106 -5.36 -8.19 -11.18
CA TYR A 106 -4.54 -8.22 -9.97
C TYR A 106 -5.03 -7.19 -8.96
N ASP A 107 -5.62 -7.73 -7.88
CA ASP A 107 -6.09 -6.97 -6.74
C ASP A 107 -5.09 -7.11 -5.59
N VAL A 108 -4.84 -6.00 -4.89
CA VAL A 108 -3.95 -5.92 -3.73
C VAL A 108 -4.65 -5.21 -2.59
N ASP A 109 -4.62 -5.80 -1.40
CA ASP A 109 -5.13 -5.22 -0.15
C ASP A 109 -4.00 -5.10 0.88
N ILE A 110 -3.57 -3.87 1.15
CA ILE A 110 -2.46 -3.59 2.08
C ILE A 110 -2.92 -3.79 3.52
N LYS A 111 -2.24 -4.69 4.23
CA LYS A 111 -2.54 -5.04 5.63
C LYS A 111 -1.70 -4.26 6.62
N SER A 112 -0.43 -4.02 6.31
CA SER A 112 0.49 -3.30 7.20
C SER A 112 1.53 -2.52 6.41
N ILE A 113 2.04 -1.44 7.00
CA ILE A 113 3.23 -0.73 6.53
C ILE A 113 4.10 -0.40 7.74
N GLU A 114 5.31 -0.97 7.76
CA GLU A 114 6.33 -0.71 8.77
C GLU A 114 7.52 0.00 8.16
N THR A 115 8.06 1.00 8.85
CA THR A 115 9.17 1.84 8.38
C THR A 115 10.28 1.86 9.42
N LEU A 116 11.52 1.60 9.01
CA LEU A 116 12.71 1.63 9.85
C LEU A 116 13.84 2.37 9.15
N GLY A 117 13.92 3.68 9.35
CA GLY A 117 14.91 4.52 8.68
C GLY A 117 14.73 4.49 7.16
N GLU A 118 15.73 3.97 6.45
CA GLU A 118 15.73 3.90 4.98
C GLU A 118 15.18 2.56 4.46
N THR A 119 14.61 1.71 5.31
CA THR A 119 13.94 0.47 4.92
C THR A 119 12.47 0.45 5.34
N ALA A 120 11.67 -0.32 4.63
CA ALA A 120 10.27 -0.53 4.94
C ALA A 120 9.81 -1.93 4.54
N THR A 121 8.73 -2.39 5.16
CA THR A 121 8.00 -3.59 4.74
C THR A 121 6.53 -3.23 4.51
N VAL A 122 5.94 -3.85 3.50
CA VAL A 122 4.50 -3.76 3.22
C VAL A 122 3.95 -5.17 3.10
N ASP A 123 3.13 -5.56 4.08
CA ASP A 123 2.37 -6.81 4.02
C ASP A 123 1.06 -6.58 3.28
N TYR A 124 0.73 -7.46 2.34
CA TYR A 124 -0.49 -7.37 1.57
C TYR A 124 -1.07 -8.74 1.27
N GLU A 125 -2.38 -8.78 1.06
CA GLU A 125 -3.06 -9.90 0.43
C GLU A 125 -3.25 -9.58 -1.05
N TYR A 126 -3.14 -10.58 -1.91
CA TYR A 126 -3.46 -10.41 -3.31
C TYR A 126 -4.40 -11.48 -3.85
N ARG A 127 -5.08 -11.12 -4.93
CA ARG A 127 -5.82 -12.04 -5.78
C ARG A 127 -5.41 -11.79 -7.21
N GLY A 128 -4.75 -12.77 -7.81
CA GLY A 128 -4.37 -12.78 -9.21
C GLY A 128 -5.30 -13.68 -10.02
N GLN A 129 -5.76 -13.20 -11.17
CA GLN A 129 -6.38 -14.03 -12.20
C GLN A 129 -5.56 -13.90 -13.47
N TYR A 130 -5.20 -15.04 -14.06
CA TYR A 130 -4.31 -15.11 -15.21
C TYR A 130 -4.97 -15.92 -16.31
N LEU A 131 -5.04 -15.36 -17.51
CA LEU A 131 -5.55 -16.04 -18.69
C LEU A 131 -4.41 -16.67 -19.47
N PHE A 132 -4.45 -17.99 -19.65
CA PHE A 132 -3.46 -18.74 -20.42
C PHE A 132 -4.12 -19.56 -21.52
N THR A 133 -3.33 -19.99 -22.51
CA THR A 133 -3.75 -20.98 -23.51
C THR A 133 -3.23 -22.35 -23.16
N VAL A 134 -4.13 -23.32 -23.04
CA VAL A 134 -3.80 -24.74 -22.81
C VAL A 134 -4.36 -25.55 -23.99
N GLY A 135 -3.45 -26.05 -24.84
CA GLY A 135 -3.82 -26.62 -26.13
C GLY A 135 -4.42 -25.54 -27.04
N GLU A 136 -5.67 -25.72 -27.46
CA GLU A 136 -6.40 -24.75 -28.31
C GLU A 136 -7.43 -23.91 -27.54
N ARG A 137 -7.43 -23.96 -26.20
CA ARG A 137 -8.45 -23.29 -25.37
C ARG A 137 -7.82 -22.33 -24.38
N ASP A 138 -8.50 -21.20 -24.18
CA ASP A 138 -8.14 -20.23 -23.16
C ASP A 138 -8.78 -20.59 -21.82
N ARG A 139 -7.99 -20.48 -20.74
CA ARG A 139 -8.40 -20.80 -19.38
C ARG A 139 -7.92 -19.73 -18.41
N TRP A 140 -8.83 -19.33 -17.52
CA TRP A 140 -8.50 -18.53 -16.34
C TRP A 140 -8.01 -19.43 -15.20
N GLU A 141 -6.90 -19.04 -14.59
CA GLU A 141 -6.44 -19.55 -13.31
C GLU A 141 -6.49 -18.44 -12.27
N THR A 142 -6.83 -18.79 -11.03
CA THR A 142 -6.93 -17.83 -9.93
C THR A 142 -6.01 -18.27 -8.80
N VAL A 143 -5.20 -17.33 -8.31
CA VAL A 143 -4.30 -17.49 -7.18
C VAL A 143 -4.62 -16.41 -6.16
N SER A 144 -4.53 -16.74 -4.88
CA SER A 144 -4.65 -15.77 -3.81
C SER A 144 -3.75 -16.19 -2.66
N ASP A 145 -2.99 -15.25 -2.13
CA ASP A 145 -2.06 -15.48 -1.04
C ASP A 145 -1.76 -14.18 -0.29
N GLN A 146 -0.97 -14.28 0.77
CA GLN A 146 -0.34 -13.15 1.45
C GLN A 146 1.11 -13.03 0.99
N ASN A 147 1.61 -11.80 0.86
CA ASN A 147 3.01 -11.56 0.51
C ASN A 147 3.54 -10.29 1.19
N ARG A 148 4.86 -10.13 1.18
CA ARG A 148 5.57 -8.97 1.74
C ARG A 148 6.50 -8.37 0.70
N LEU A 149 6.31 -7.09 0.40
CA LEU A 149 7.35 -6.29 -0.23
C LEU A 149 8.32 -5.79 0.83
N THR A 150 9.61 -6.03 0.63
CA THR A 150 10.66 -5.31 1.36
C THR A 150 11.16 -4.19 0.47
N LEU A 151 11.26 -2.98 1.01
CA LEU A 151 11.67 -1.79 0.26
C LEU A 151 12.85 -1.10 0.92
N ARG A 152 13.65 -0.45 0.10
CA ARG A 152 14.74 0.43 0.53
C ARG A 152 14.64 1.76 -0.20
N LYS A 153 15.00 2.83 0.48
CA LYS A 153 15.10 4.15 -0.12
C LYS A 153 16.45 4.29 -0.82
N GLU A 154 16.41 4.60 -2.11
CA GLU A 154 17.57 4.84 -2.98
C GLU A 154 17.43 6.21 -3.63
N ALA A 155 18.39 7.10 -3.39
CA ALA A 155 18.36 8.48 -3.91
C ALA A 155 17.01 9.19 -3.65
N GLY A 156 16.39 8.94 -2.48
CA GLY A 156 15.12 9.55 -2.07
C GLY A 156 13.86 8.86 -2.62
N GLN A 157 13.99 7.78 -3.39
CA GLN A 157 12.87 7.00 -3.93
C GLN A 157 12.81 5.62 -3.30
N TRP A 158 11.62 5.13 -2.95
CA TRP A 158 11.44 3.75 -2.52
C TRP A 158 11.59 2.79 -3.70
N ARG A 159 12.43 1.77 -3.53
CA ARG A 159 12.67 0.68 -4.48
C ARG A 159 12.42 -0.65 -3.78
N ILE A 160 11.88 -1.62 -4.51
CA ILE A 160 11.56 -2.94 -4.01
C ILE A 160 12.85 -3.76 -3.98
N LEU A 161 13.20 -4.28 -2.80
CA LEU A 161 14.37 -5.12 -2.56
C LEU A 161 14.04 -6.61 -2.72
N SER A 162 12.81 -7.03 -2.39
CA SER A 162 12.32 -8.41 -2.54
C SER A 162 10.79 -8.48 -2.51
N GLY A 163 10.23 -9.62 -2.94
CA GLY A 163 8.81 -9.97 -2.81
C GLY A 163 7.96 -9.71 -4.05
N MET A 164 8.53 -9.72 -5.27
CA MET A 164 7.75 -9.42 -6.50
C MET A 164 7.09 -10.64 -7.10
#